data_AF-A0A7V0Y1V6-F1
#
_entry.id   AF-A0A7V0Y1V6-F1
#
_cell.length_a   1.000
_cell.length_b   1.000
_cell.length_c   1.000
_cell.angle_alpha   90.00
_cell.angle_beta   90.00
_cell.angle_gamma   90.00
#
_symmetry.space_group_name_H-M   'P 1'
#
loop_
_entity.id
_entity.type
_entity.pdbx_description
1 polymer ?
#
loop_
_entity_poly.entity_id
_entity_poly.type
_entity_poly.pdbx_seq_one_letter_code
_entity_poly.pdbx_strand_id
1 'polypeptide(L)'
;MTVLLTRGAEVSGRVITDNPDLLTRFDSVSLGGEFQQPFVTNVLSGSVTNNGFFTISGVLPGNYLAWIEYHEPANIYVKSMRLDGVDARDGFRIEGPSPRQMEIVLGDAGGALDGAVLNDKLAPSAATVVLVPNGSLRRRSTAYKVAVADPVGRFQLQAIAPGDYKLFAWVDVEANAWLDAEFLRTYEERGFPISVGEGTKASVRVTAIPFTPATLSASVTTPCGIK
;
A
#
# COMPACT_ATOMS: atom_id res chain seq x y z
N MET A 1 -24.36 37.21 0.00
CA MET A 1 -23.29 36.19 0.02
C MET A 1 -23.91 34.89 -0.48
N THR A 2 -23.68 34.52 -1.73
CA THR A 2 -24.30 33.35 -2.35
C THR A 2 -23.36 32.17 -2.18
N VAL A 3 -23.79 31.13 -1.45
CA VAL A 3 -23.05 29.86 -1.34
C VAL A 3 -23.39 29.02 -2.57
N LEU A 4 -22.41 28.77 -3.44
CA LEU A 4 -22.55 27.79 -4.53
C LEU A 4 -22.41 26.38 -3.94
N LEU A 5 -23.53 25.67 -3.78
CA LEU A 5 -23.50 24.22 -3.56
C LEU A 5 -23.14 23.54 -4.88
N THR A 6 -21.91 23.06 -4.98
CA THR A 6 -21.52 22.19 -6.10
C THR A 6 -22.13 20.82 -5.83
N ARG A 7 -22.99 20.34 -6.74
CA ARG A 7 -23.52 18.99 -6.66
C ARG A 7 -22.36 18.01 -6.82
N GLY A 8 -22.19 17.07 -5.90
CA GLY A 8 -21.21 16.00 -6.06
C GLY A 8 -21.66 14.98 -7.10
N ALA A 9 -20.70 14.31 -7.73
CA ALA A 9 -20.93 13.14 -8.55
C ALA A 9 -21.43 11.95 -7.72
N GLU A 10 -22.02 11.00 -8.42
CA GLU A 10 -22.27 9.66 -7.93
C GLU A 10 -21.26 8.71 -8.57
N VAL A 11 -20.62 7.87 -7.76
CA VAL A 11 -19.77 6.77 -8.22
C VAL A 11 -20.48 5.47 -7.86
N SER A 12 -21.02 4.80 -8.87
CA SER A 12 -21.64 3.49 -8.71
C SER A 12 -20.76 2.42 -9.32
N GLY A 13 -20.83 1.21 -8.80
CA GLY A 13 -19.95 0.17 -9.29
C GLY A 13 -20.26 -1.22 -8.82
N ARG A 14 -19.36 -2.12 -9.19
CA ARG A 14 -19.44 -3.52 -8.80
C ARG A 14 -18.07 -4.09 -8.42
N VAL A 15 -18.06 -4.81 -7.30
CA VAL A 15 -17.00 -5.72 -6.90
C VAL A 15 -17.27 -7.09 -7.51
N ILE A 16 -16.29 -7.61 -8.23
CA ILE A 16 -16.33 -8.85 -8.99
C ILE A 16 -15.26 -9.76 -8.42
N THR A 17 -15.60 -11.03 -8.21
CA THR A 17 -14.72 -12.06 -7.65
C THR A 17 -15.12 -13.40 -8.23
N ASP A 18 -14.14 -14.27 -8.45
CA ASP A 18 -14.38 -15.66 -8.86
C ASP A 18 -15.00 -16.49 -7.71
N ASN A 19 -14.87 -16.00 -6.47
CA ASN A 19 -15.41 -16.60 -5.27
C ASN A 19 -16.53 -15.72 -4.68
N PRO A 20 -17.81 -16.03 -4.95
CA PRO A 20 -18.95 -15.19 -4.56
C PRO A 20 -19.16 -15.11 -3.05
N ASP A 21 -18.71 -16.09 -2.28
CA ASP A 21 -18.82 -16.08 -0.81
C ASP A 21 -18.05 -14.90 -0.20
N LEU A 22 -17.04 -14.39 -0.91
CA LEU A 22 -16.29 -13.21 -0.49
C LEU A 22 -17.13 -11.94 -0.48
N LEU A 23 -18.20 -11.87 -1.27
CA LEU A 23 -19.03 -10.66 -1.33
C LEU A 23 -19.67 -10.33 0.03
N THR A 24 -19.92 -11.36 0.85
CA THR A 24 -20.47 -11.19 2.20
C THR A 24 -19.45 -10.65 3.21
N ARG A 25 -18.18 -10.55 2.83
CA ARG A 25 -17.06 -10.10 3.67
C ARG A 25 -16.62 -8.67 3.36
N PHE A 26 -17.13 -8.08 2.27
CA PHE A 26 -16.86 -6.69 1.90
C PHE A 26 -17.88 -5.77 2.58
N ASP A 27 -17.38 -4.79 3.32
CA ASP A 27 -18.23 -3.83 4.02
C ASP A 27 -18.57 -2.66 3.12
N SER A 28 -17.53 -2.05 2.54
CA SER A 28 -17.67 -0.83 1.77
C SER A 28 -16.58 -0.67 0.71
N VAL A 29 -16.88 0.12 -0.31
CA VAL A 29 -15.86 0.76 -1.14
C VAL A 29 -15.73 2.20 -0.66
N SER A 30 -14.49 2.62 -0.42
CA SER A 30 -14.16 3.94 0.11
C SER A 30 -13.30 4.72 -0.88
N LEU A 31 -13.60 6.00 -1.01
CA LEU A 31 -12.84 6.99 -1.76
C LEU A 31 -12.25 8.00 -0.80
N GLY A 32 -10.95 8.24 -0.89
CA GLY A 32 -10.24 9.24 -0.10
C GLY A 32 -9.52 10.22 -1.00
N GLY A 33 -9.52 11.50 -0.63
CA GLY A 33 -8.73 12.52 -1.33
C GLY A 33 -7.24 12.17 -1.32
N GLU A 34 -6.58 12.41 -2.45
CA GLU A 34 -5.13 12.24 -2.60
C GLU A 34 -4.36 13.34 -1.82
N PHE A 35 -4.37 13.27 -0.49
CA PHE A 35 -3.38 13.94 0.35
C PHE A 35 -2.59 12.88 1.10
N GLN A 36 -1.27 12.99 1.01
CA GLN A 36 -0.27 12.04 1.46
C GLN A 36 -0.67 11.37 2.80
N GLN A 37 -0.62 10.02 2.81
CA GLN A 37 -0.70 9.18 4.01
C GLN A 37 0.10 9.81 5.16
N PRO A 38 -0.41 9.80 6.41
CA PRO A 38 -1.27 8.74 6.96
C PRO A 38 -2.73 9.14 7.26
N PHE A 39 -3.22 10.29 6.80
CA PHE A 39 -4.60 10.71 7.13
C PHE A 39 -5.39 11.18 5.90
N VAL A 40 -6.25 10.30 5.39
CA VAL A 40 -7.37 10.68 4.51
C VAL A 40 -8.38 11.47 5.33
N THR A 41 -8.43 12.79 5.14
CA THR A 41 -9.28 13.68 5.95
C THR A 41 -10.74 13.68 5.52
N ASN A 42 -11.03 13.22 4.30
CA ASN A 42 -12.38 13.06 3.76
C ASN A 42 -12.50 11.70 3.07
N VAL A 43 -13.10 10.74 3.77
CA VAL A 43 -13.45 9.42 3.22
C VAL A 43 -14.93 9.42 2.89
N LEU A 44 -15.26 9.14 1.63
CA LEU A 44 -16.61 8.86 1.18
C LEU A 44 -16.74 7.36 0.95
N SER A 45 -17.74 6.72 1.51
CA SER A 45 -17.92 5.28 1.37
C SER A 45 -19.32 4.91 0.89
N GLY A 46 -19.40 3.75 0.26
CA GLY A 46 -20.65 3.11 -0.15
C GLY A 46 -20.62 1.65 0.23
N SER A 47 -21.64 1.19 0.95
CA SER A 47 -21.72 -0.21 1.36
C SER A 47 -21.78 -1.14 0.16
N VAL A 48 -21.04 -2.25 0.24
CA VAL A 48 -21.07 -3.30 -0.76
C VAL A 48 -22.23 -4.23 -0.43
N THR A 49 -23.12 -4.44 -1.38
CA THR A 49 -24.21 -5.41 -1.26
C THR A 49 -23.70 -6.83 -1.49
N ASN A 50 -24.46 -7.84 -1.06
CA ASN A 50 -24.09 -9.26 -1.25
C ASN A 50 -23.97 -9.70 -2.73
N ASN A 51 -24.47 -8.91 -3.68
CA ASN A 51 -24.27 -9.11 -5.13
C ASN A 51 -23.14 -8.24 -5.72
N GLY A 52 -22.37 -7.57 -4.85
CA GLY A 52 -21.17 -6.82 -5.14
C GLY A 52 -21.40 -5.37 -5.58
N PHE A 53 -22.63 -4.88 -5.59
CA PHE A 53 -22.90 -3.50 -6.03
C PHE A 53 -22.66 -2.50 -4.91
N PHE A 54 -22.27 -1.29 -5.27
CA PHE A 54 -22.13 -0.18 -4.33
C PHE A 54 -22.44 1.15 -5.04
N THR A 55 -22.79 2.15 -4.24
CA THR A 55 -22.98 3.52 -4.68
C THR A 55 -22.40 4.48 -3.65
N ILE A 56 -21.60 5.44 -4.11
CA ILE A 56 -20.96 6.49 -3.32
C ILE A 56 -21.47 7.83 -3.85
N SER A 57 -22.21 8.57 -3.04
CA SER A 57 -22.81 9.84 -3.44
C SER A 57 -22.02 11.02 -2.89
N GLY A 58 -22.16 12.19 -3.54
CA GLY A 58 -21.57 13.43 -3.04
C GLY A 58 -20.07 13.56 -3.30
N VAL A 59 -19.54 12.85 -4.29
CA VAL A 59 -18.13 12.89 -4.66
C VAL A 59 -17.84 14.21 -5.36
N LEU A 60 -17.17 15.14 -4.68
CA LEU A 60 -16.84 16.44 -5.24
C LEU A 60 -15.72 16.32 -6.29
N PRO A 61 -15.55 17.32 -7.18
CA PRO A 61 -14.39 17.35 -8.07
C PRO A 61 -13.07 17.31 -7.30
N GLY A 62 -12.14 16.45 -7.72
CA GLY A 62 -10.88 16.22 -7.00
C GLY A 62 -10.15 14.96 -7.48
N ASN A 63 -8.99 14.70 -6.88
CA ASN A 63 -8.24 13.46 -7.08
C ASN A 63 -8.52 12.51 -5.91
N TYR A 64 -8.76 11.25 -6.23
CA TYR A 64 -9.16 10.23 -5.28
C TYR A 64 -8.34 8.96 -5.45
N LEU A 65 -8.13 8.28 -4.33
CA LEU A 65 -7.78 6.86 -4.26
C LEU A 65 -9.02 6.07 -3.84
N ALA A 66 -9.17 4.86 -4.35
CA ALA A 66 -10.19 3.92 -3.92
C ALA A 66 -9.58 2.71 -3.22
N TRP A 67 -10.24 2.22 -2.18
CA TRP A 67 -9.93 0.96 -1.52
C TRP A 67 -11.23 0.25 -1.12
N ILE A 68 -11.10 -1.04 -0.85
CA ILE A 68 -12.19 -1.86 -0.35
C ILE A 68 -11.93 -2.12 1.13
N GLU A 69 -12.95 -1.91 1.95
CA GLU A 69 -12.98 -2.28 3.35
C GLU A 69 -13.62 -3.66 3.46
N TYR A 70 -12.98 -4.52 4.25
CA TYR A 70 -13.43 -5.89 4.42
C TYR A 70 -13.05 -6.41 5.79
N HIS A 71 -13.97 -7.20 6.34
CA HIS A 71 -13.65 -8.18 7.35
C HIS A 71 -13.02 -9.39 6.64
N GLU A 72 -12.10 -10.10 7.30
CA GLU A 72 -11.32 -11.23 6.74
C GLU A 72 -11.93 -11.84 5.47
N PRO A 73 -11.20 -11.87 4.34
CA PRO A 73 -10.09 -12.80 4.25
C PRO A 73 -8.74 -12.10 4.11
N ALA A 74 -7.75 -12.66 4.79
CA ALA A 74 -6.37 -12.17 4.78
C ALA A 74 -5.61 -12.45 3.46
N ASN A 75 -6.26 -13.01 2.43
CA ASN A 75 -5.59 -13.40 1.20
C ASN A 75 -6.21 -12.87 -0.11
N ILE A 76 -6.99 -11.80 -0.03
CA ILE A 76 -7.53 -11.15 -1.22
C ILE A 76 -6.60 -10.06 -1.75
N TYR A 77 -6.66 -9.80 -3.05
CA TYR A 77 -5.94 -8.71 -3.69
C TYR A 77 -6.76 -8.11 -4.85
N VAL A 78 -6.49 -6.85 -5.19
CA VAL A 78 -7.13 -6.19 -6.33
C VAL A 78 -6.43 -6.62 -7.63
N LYS A 79 -7.09 -7.48 -8.42
CA LYS A 79 -6.64 -7.86 -9.78
C LYS A 79 -6.70 -6.65 -10.73
N SER A 80 -7.82 -5.94 -10.72
CA SER A 80 -7.98 -4.70 -11.50
C SER A 80 -8.98 -3.75 -10.84
N MET A 81 -8.81 -2.46 -11.08
CA MET A 81 -9.78 -1.43 -10.71
C MET A 81 -9.87 -0.44 -11.86
N ARG A 82 -11.07 -0.19 -12.35
CA ARG A 82 -11.31 0.71 -13.47
C ARG A 82 -12.43 1.70 -13.16
N LEU A 83 -12.24 2.95 -13.57
CA LEU A 83 -13.27 3.98 -13.58
C LEU A 83 -13.56 4.34 -15.03
N ASP A 84 -14.79 4.08 -15.49
CA ASP A 84 -15.25 4.27 -16.87
C ASP A 84 -14.31 3.63 -17.90
N GLY A 85 -13.82 2.44 -17.58
CA GLY A 85 -12.91 1.65 -18.43
C GLY A 85 -11.42 1.99 -18.30
N VAL A 86 -11.05 3.05 -17.59
CA VAL A 86 -9.64 3.46 -17.39
C VAL A 86 -9.09 2.91 -16.07
N ASP A 87 -7.85 2.42 -16.05
CA ASP A 87 -7.20 1.91 -14.82
C ASP A 87 -7.16 3.02 -13.75
N ALA A 88 -7.69 2.70 -12.57
CA ALA A 88 -7.88 3.63 -11.46
C ALA A 88 -7.13 3.19 -10.19
N ARG A 89 -6.28 2.16 -10.28
CA ARG A 89 -5.49 1.64 -9.13
C ARG A 89 -4.49 2.64 -8.57
N ASP A 90 -4.05 3.57 -9.41
CA ASP A 90 -3.11 4.63 -9.07
C ASP A 90 -3.82 5.93 -8.67
N GLY A 91 -5.15 5.86 -8.49
CA GLY A 91 -6.01 7.01 -8.31
C GLY A 91 -6.64 7.49 -9.61
N PHE A 92 -7.59 8.40 -9.47
CA PHE A 92 -8.38 8.94 -10.56
C PHE A 92 -8.89 10.34 -10.22
N ARG A 93 -9.31 11.06 -11.25
CA ARG A 93 -9.85 12.41 -11.11
C ARG A 93 -11.35 12.41 -11.37
N ILE A 94 -12.08 13.08 -10.49
CA ILE A 94 -13.48 13.45 -10.68
C ILE A 94 -13.50 14.91 -11.15
N GLU A 95 -14.08 15.15 -12.32
CA GLU A 95 -14.06 16.50 -12.95
C GLU A 95 -15.29 17.33 -12.62
N GLY A 96 -16.43 16.68 -12.36
CA GLY A 96 -17.72 17.34 -12.24
C GLY A 96 -18.79 16.37 -11.73
N PRO A 97 -20.07 16.79 -11.71
CA PRO A 97 -21.17 16.05 -11.08
C PRO A 97 -21.68 14.84 -11.88
N SER A 98 -21.08 14.54 -13.03
CA SER A 98 -21.54 13.44 -13.89
C SER A 98 -21.36 12.10 -13.17
N PRO A 99 -22.36 11.20 -13.21
CA PRO A 99 -22.23 9.85 -12.68
C PRO A 99 -21.04 9.13 -13.31
N ARG A 100 -20.35 8.32 -12.51
CA ARG A 100 -19.17 7.53 -12.90
C ARG A 100 -19.38 6.07 -12.57
N GLN A 101 -18.84 5.17 -13.39
CA GLN A 101 -18.97 3.74 -13.21
C GLN A 101 -17.63 3.11 -12.82
N MET A 102 -17.60 2.41 -11.68
CA MET A 102 -16.41 1.73 -11.18
C MET A 102 -16.54 0.20 -11.24
N GLU A 103 -15.51 -0.47 -11.74
CA GLU A 103 -15.39 -1.93 -11.71
C GLU A 103 -14.16 -2.31 -10.91
N ILE A 104 -14.35 -3.17 -9.90
CA ILE A 104 -13.24 -3.72 -9.11
C ILE A 104 -13.27 -5.23 -9.22
N VAL A 105 -12.16 -5.82 -9.66
CA VAL A 105 -11.98 -7.27 -9.74
C VAL A 105 -11.00 -7.70 -8.67
N LEU A 106 -11.42 -8.67 -7.86
CA LEU A 106 -10.65 -9.24 -6.78
C LEU A 106 -10.17 -10.64 -7.13
N GLY A 107 -8.96 -10.95 -6.68
CA GLY A 107 -8.46 -12.32 -6.55
C GLY A 107 -8.45 -12.73 -5.09
N ASP A 108 -8.62 -14.02 -4.83
CA ASP A 108 -8.64 -14.62 -3.48
C ASP A 108 -7.47 -15.57 -3.22
N ALA A 109 -6.64 -15.78 -4.23
CA ALA A 109 -5.38 -16.50 -4.17
C ALA A 109 -4.20 -15.52 -4.12
N GLY A 110 -4.18 -14.62 -3.13
CA GLY A 110 -2.97 -13.84 -2.83
C GLY A 110 -1.79 -14.75 -2.48
N GLY A 111 -0.58 -14.29 -2.76
CA GLY A 111 0.64 -14.92 -2.26
C GLY A 111 0.89 -14.58 -0.79
N ALA A 112 1.67 -15.43 -0.13
CA ALA A 112 2.17 -15.23 1.22
C ALA A 112 3.69 -15.38 1.27
N LEU A 113 4.33 -14.52 2.06
CA LEU A 113 5.76 -14.52 2.28
C LEU A 113 6.04 -14.49 3.78
N ASP A 114 6.63 -15.58 4.26
CA ASP A 114 7.18 -15.66 5.60
C ASP A 114 8.70 -15.48 5.53
N GLY A 115 9.32 -15.02 6.61
CA GLY A 115 10.77 -14.96 6.60
C GLY A 115 11.44 -14.58 7.89
N ALA A 116 12.78 -14.55 7.80
CA ALA A 116 13.65 -14.12 8.87
C ALA A 116 14.57 -13.00 8.40
N VAL A 117 14.71 -11.97 9.23
CA VAL A 117 15.66 -10.87 9.07
C VAL A 117 16.86 -11.14 9.96
N LEU A 118 18.05 -11.11 9.35
CA LEU A 118 19.33 -11.27 10.04
C LEU A 118 20.19 -10.02 9.84
N ASN A 119 20.98 -9.63 10.83
CA ASN A 119 22.00 -8.60 10.64
C ASN A 119 23.29 -9.17 9.99
N ASP A 120 24.28 -8.30 9.76
CA ASP A 120 25.56 -8.68 9.14
C ASP A 120 26.36 -9.72 9.94
N LYS A 121 26.03 -9.93 11.22
CA LYS A 121 26.62 -10.96 12.08
C LYS A 121 25.81 -12.27 12.09
N LEU A 122 24.86 -12.41 11.17
CA LEU A 122 23.92 -13.54 11.06
C LEU A 122 23.05 -13.75 12.30
N ALA A 123 22.87 -12.71 13.13
CA ALA A 123 21.97 -12.74 14.28
C ALA A 123 20.59 -12.17 13.90
N PRO A 124 19.48 -12.64 14.51
CA PRO A 124 18.16 -12.08 14.28
C PRO A 124 18.09 -10.58 14.55
N SER A 125 17.29 -9.86 13.76
CA SER A 125 17.12 -8.42 13.90
C SER A 125 15.67 -8.01 13.68
N ALA A 126 15.14 -7.16 14.56
CA ALA A 126 13.94 -6.40 14.26
C ALA A 126 14.21 -5.45 13.09
N ALA A 127 13.23 -5.26 12.21
CA ALA A 127 13.34 -4.40 11.04
C ALA A 127 11.95 -4.11 10.45
N THR A 128 11.81 -2.98 9.76
CA THR A 128 10.68 -2.74 8.87
C THR A 128 10.95 -3.45 7.55
N VAL A 129 10.13 -4.44 7.24
CA VAL A 129 10.19 -5.25 6.02
C VAL A 129 9.21 -4.69 5.00
N VAL A 130 9.71 -4.32 3.82
CA VAL A 130 8.93 -3.71 2.76
C VAL A 130 9.10 -4.50 1.48
N LEU A 131 7.97 -4.98 0.94
CA LEU A 131 7.88 -5.58 -0.37
C LEU A 131 7.52 -4.48 -1.37
N VAL A 132 8.48 -4.14 -2.23
CA VAL A 132 8.38 -3.08 -3.23
C VAL A 132 8.13 -3.71 -4.59
N PRO A 133 7.08 -3.32 -5.33
CA PRO A 133 6.83 -3.86 -6.65
C PRO A 133 7.89 -3.38 -7.66
N ASN A 134 8.12 -4.13 -8.74
CA ASN A 134 9.03 -3.73 -9.80
C ASN A 134 8.32 -2.96 -10.94
N GLY A 135 9.09 -2.19 -11.70
CA GLY A 135 8.62 -1.53 -12.92
C GLY A 135 7.56 -0.45 -12.69
N SER A 136 6.56 -0.42 -13.58
CA SER A 136 5.47 0.58 -13.56
C SER A 136 4.62 0.53 -12.30
N LEU A 137 4.61 -0.60 -11.59
CA LEU A 137 3.87 -0.78 -10.35
C LEU A 137 4.47 0.00 -9.17
N ARG A 138 5.70 0.53 -9.26
CA ARG A 138 6.27 1.40 -8.21
C ARG A 138 5.51 2.70 -8.00
N ARG A 139 4.73 3.13 -9.00
CA ARG A 139 3.85 4.29 -8.87
C ARG A 139 2.60 4.00 -8.02
N ARG A 140 2.30 2.71 -7.76
CA ARG A 140 1.12 2.31 -6.97
C ARG A 140 1.53 2.10 -5.52
N SER A 141 1.25 3.07 -4.67
CA SER A 141 1.50 2.96 -3.22
C SER A 141 0.79 1.75 -2.59
N THR A 142 -0.40 1.39 -3.09
CA THR A 142 -1.19 0.23 -2.66
C THR A 142 -0.57 -1.13 -3.03
N ALA A 143 0.39 -1.16 -3.96
CA ALA A 143 1.12 -2.38 -4.32
C ALA A 143 2.30 -2.69 -3.40
N TYR A 144 2.65 -1.77 -2.50
CA TYR A 144 3.64 -2.00 -1.45
C TYR A 144 3.00 -2.81 -0.32
N LYS A 145 3.76 -3.73 0.25
CA LYS A 145 3.37 -4.41 1.49
C LYS A 145 4.42 -4.16 2.55
N VAL A 146 3.98 -3.91 3.78
CA VAL A 146 4.86 -3.60 4.91
C VAL A 146 4.53 -4.55 6.05
N ALA A 147 5.57 -5.09 6.68
CA ALA A 147 5.50 -5.83 7.93
C ALA A 147 6.62 -5.36 8.85
N VAL A 148 6.45 -5.58 10.15
CA VAL A 148 7.51 -5.39 11.12
C VAL A 148 8.04 -6.77 11.49
N ALA A 149 9.33 -7.00 11.28
CA ALA A 149 10.02 -8.15 11.81
C ALA A 149 10.17 -8.00 13.33
N ASP A 150 9.80 -9.03 14.06
CA ASP A 150 9.84 -9.06 15.52
C ASP A 150 11.30 -9.10 16.05
N PRO A 151 11.53 -9.03 17.38
CA PRO A 151 12.87 -9.11 17.96
C PRO A 151 13.61 -10.44 17.69
N VAL A 152 12.92 -11.49 17.26
CA VAL A 152 13.53 -12.76 16.81
C VAL A 152 13.64 -12.83 15.27
N GLY A 153 13.48 -11.69 14.60
CA GLY A 153 13.65 -11.47 13.18
C GLY A 153 12.52 -12.00 12.30
N ARG A 154 11.42 -12.51 12.85
CA ARG A 154 10.35 -13.13 12.06
C ARG A 154 9.39 -12.09 11.52
N PHE A 155 8.99 -12.25 10.27
CA PHE A 155 7.96 -11.43 9.64
C PHE A 155 7.03 -12.29 8.78
N GLN A 156 5.84 -11.75 8.50
CA GLN A 156 4.87 -12.35 7.61
C GLN A 156 4.18 -11.27 6.77
N LEU A 157 4.05 -11.53 5.47
CA LEU A 157 3.28 -10.75 4.51
C LEU A 157 2.25 -11.65 3.85
N GLN A 158 1.02 -11.16 3.70
CA GLN A 158 -0.10 -11.89 3.10
C GLN A 158 -0.87 -11.01 2.11
N ALA A 159 -1.81 -11.61 1.37
CA ALA A 159 -2.61 -10.91 0.38
C ALA A 159 -1.73 -10.19 -0.66
N ILE A 160 -0.62 -10.82 -1.06
CA ILE A 160 0.32 -10.27 -2.02
C ILE A 160 -0.24 -10.51 -3.42
N ALA A 161 -0.42 -9.45 -4.21
CA ALA A 161 -0.82 -9.60 -5.60
C ALA A 161 0.28 -10.35 -6.39
N PRO A 162 -0.08 -11.16 -7.40
CA PRO A 162 0.92 -11.77 -8.26
C PRO A 162 1.77 -10.71 -8.99
N GLY A 163 3.08 -10.95 -9.05
CA GLY A 163 4.02 -10.04 -9.71
C GLY A 163 5.46 -10.20 -9.24
N ASP A 164 6.32 -9.32 -9.77
CA ASP A 164 7.73 -9.24 -9.41
C ASP A 164 7.99 -8.11 -8.43
N TYR A 165 8.76 -8.43 -7.40
CA TYR A 165 9.03 -7.55 -6.27
C TYR A 165 10.51 -7.55 -5.90
N LYS A 166 10.89 -6.56 -5.09
CA LYS A 166 12.09 -6.56 -4.27
C LYS A 166 11.70 -6.42 -2.81
N LEU A 167 12.26 -7.28 -1.97
CA LEU A 167 12.08 -7.25 -0.53
C LEU A 167 13.26 -6.54 0.12
N PHE A 168 12.96 -5.56 0.96
CA PHE A 168 13.93 -4.82 1.76
C PHE A 168 13.60 -4.98 3.23
N ALA A 169 14.61 -4.97 4.09
CA ALA A 169 14.43 -4.98 5.54
C ALA A 169 15.33 -3.90 6.13
N TRP A 170 14.77 -2.80 6.62
CA TRP A 170 15.55 -1.72 7.22
C TRP A 170 15.43 -1.69 8.74
N VAL A 171 16.55 -1.42 9.41
CA VAL A 171 16.58 -1.13 10.84
C VAL A 171 16.44 0.37 11.03
N ASP A 172 15.55 0.82 11.91
CA ASP A 172 15.33 2.23 12.29
C ASP A 172 15.01 3.19 11.12
N VAL A 173 14.33 2.70 10.08
CA VAL A 173 13.91 3.55 8.95
C VAL A 173 12.75 4.48 9.31
N GLU A 174 12.80 5.70 8.80
CA GLU A 174 11.67 6.63 8.88
C GLU A 174 10.45 6.03 8.14
N ALA A 175 9.28 6.14 8.77
CA ALA A 175 8.04 5.64 8.19
C ALA A 175 7.80 6.28 6.81
N ASN A 176 7.41 5.47 5.84
CA ASN A 176 7.12 5.89 4.45
C ASN A 176 8.34 6.35 3.62
N ALA A 177 9.57 6.33 4.14
CA ALA A 177 10.76 6.68 3.35
C ALA A 177 10.90 5.85 2.07
N TRP A 178 10.44 4.59 2.09
CA TRP A 178 10.43 3.69 0.93
C TRP A 178 9.46 4.10 -0.19
N LEU A 179 8.60 5.10 0.01
CA LEU A 179 7.76 5.65 -1.05
C LEU A 179 8.52 6.65 -1.92
N ASP A 180 9.66 7.16 -1.45
CA ASP A 180 10.55 8.02 -2.23
C ASP A 180 11.43 7.16 -3.16
N ALA A 181 11.33 7.45 -4.47
CA ALA A 181 12.11 6.77 -5.49
C ALA A 181 13.62 7.03 -5.36
N GLU A 182 14.04 8.21 -4.92
CA GLU A 182 15.46 8.53 -4.71
C GLU A 182 16.04 7.76 -3.52
N PHE A 183 15.25 7.63 -2.44
CA PHE A 183 15.59 6.79 -1.30
C PHE A 183 15.76 5.33 -1.74
N LEU A 184 14.76 4.75 -2.43
CA LEU A 184 14.84 3.36 -2.90
C LEU A 184 16.04 3.12 -3.83
N ARG A 185 16.36 4.09 -4.71
CA ARG A 185 17.48 3.99 -5.64
C ARG A 185 18.81 3.77 -4.91
N THR A 186 18.98 4.34 -3.72
CA THR A 186 20.20 4.20 -2.90
C THR A 186 20.38 2.78 -2.37
N TYR A 187 19.29 2.03 -2.21
CA TYR A 187 19.29 0.68 -1.65
C TYR A 187 18.97 -0.40 -2.69
N GLU A 188 18.72 -0.05 -3.94
CA GLU A 188 18.18 -0.93 -5.00
C GLU A 188 18.95 -2.26 -5.17
N GLU A 189 20.27 -2.25 -4.96
CA GLU A 189 21.15 -3.44 -5.02
C GLU A 189 21.07 -4.34 -3.78
N ARG A 190 20.61 -3.80 -2.65
CA ARG A 190 20.41 -4.52 -1.39
C ARG A 190 19.04 -5.21 -1.31
N GLY A 191 18.15 -4.93 -2.26
CA GLY A 191 16.82 -5.56 -2.33
C GLY A 191 16.90 -7.00 -2.77
N PHE A 192 16.23 -7.90 -2.05
CA PHE A 192 16.13 -9.31 -2.40
C PHE A 192 15.05 -9.50 -3.48
N PRO A 193 15.38 -9.92 -4.71
CA PRO A 193 14.40 -10.12 -5.76
C PRO A 193 13.50 -11.32 -5.46
N ILE A 194 12.19 -11.17 -5.66
CA ILE A 194 11.22 -12.25 -5.48
C ILE A 194 10.07 -12.11 -6.46
N SER A 195 9.66 -13.22 -7.06
CA SER A 195 8.43 -13.33 -7.85
C SER A 195 7.37 -14.06 -7.03
N VAL A 196 6.18 -13.49 -6.96
CA VAL A 196 5.05 -14.06 -6.23
C VAL A 196 3.98 -14.43 -7.23
N GLY A 197 3.58 -15.70 -7.26
CA GLY A 197 2.45 -16.19 -8.04
C GLY A 197 1.16 -16.24 -7.23
N GLU A 198 0.03 -16.50 -7.90
CA GLU A 198 -1.24 -16.76 -7.22
C GLU A 198 -1.10 -17.92 -6.22
N GLY A 199 -1.60 -17.73 -5.01
CA GLY A 199 -1.62 -18.71 -3.92
C GLY A 199 -0.23 -19.18 -3.45
N THR A 200 0.85 -18.59 -3.97
CA THR A 200 2.21 -19.05 -3.69
C THR A 200 2.57 -18.73 -2.25
N LYS A 201 3.15 -19.70 -1.55
CA LYS A 201 3.74 -19.52 -0.22
C LYS A 201 5.24 -19.66 -0.33
N ALA A 202 5.96 -18.61 0.06
CA ALA A 202 7.41 -18.60 0.02
C ALA A 202 7.98 -18.30 1.42
N SER A 203 9.17 -18.82 1.68
CA SER A 203 9.94 -18.50 2.88
C SER A 203 11.32 -17.98 2.50
N VAL A 204 11.71 -16.82 3.03
CA VAL A 204 12.98 -16.17 2.67
C VAL A 204 13.79 -15.76 3.90
N ARG A 205 15.09 -15.59 3.68
CA ARG A 205 15.99 -14.95 4.65
C ARG A 205 16.56 -13.70 3.98
N VAL A 206 16.48 -12.58 4.67
CA VAL A 206 17.00 -11.30 4.18
C VAL A 206 17.93 -10.66 5.21
N THR A 207 18.92 -9.94 4.70
CA THR A 207 19.87 -9.20 5.54
C THR A 207 19.31 -7.81 5.83
N ALA A 208 19.26 -7.44 7.10
CA ALA A 208 18.91 -6.10 7.56
C ALA A 208 19.84 -5.06 6.95
N ILE A 209 19.24 -3.96 6.51
CA ILE A 209 19.88 -2.78 5.97
C ILE A 209 19.88 -1.73 7.09
N PRO A 210 21.05 -1.35 7.63
CA PRO A 210 21.11 -0.28 8.62
C PRO A 210 20.66 1.03 7.98
N PHE A 211 19.63 1.67 8.52
CA PHE A 211 19.36 3.08 8.19
C PHE A 211 20.36 3.93 8.97
N THR A 212 21.31 4.51 8.27
CA THR A 212 22.19 5.53 8.88
C THR A 212 21.64 6.89 8.43
N PRO A 213 20.92 7.64 9.29
CA PRO A 213 20.60 9.01 8.94
C PRO A 213 21.90 9.76 8.70
N ALA A 214 21.99 10.53 7.61
CA ALA A 214 23.14 11.36 7.34
C ALA A 214 23.47 12.15 8.60
N THR A 215 24.64 11.90 9.19
CA THR A 215 24.99 12.45 10.50
C THR A 215 24.91 13.97 10.40
N LEU A 216 24.01 14.59 11.17
CA LEU A 216 24.19 15.98 11.56
C LEU A 216 25.52 16.02 12.31
N SER A 217 26.57 16.42 11.59
CA SER A 217 27.89 16.65 12.16
C SER A 217 27.77 17.86 13.09
N ALA A 218 27.25 17.64 14.29
CA ALA A 218 27.40 18.56 15.40
C ALA A 218 28.88 18.50 15.77
N SER A 219 29.67 19.39 15.17
CA SER A 219 31.01 19.69 15.63
C SER A 219 30.91 20.14 17.08
N VAL A 220 31.16 19.22 18.01
CA VAL A 220 31.44 19.52 19.41
C VAL A 220 32.77 20.26 19.42
N THR A 221 32.72 21.59 19.33
CA THR A 221 33.84 22.42 19.70
C THR A 221 33.79 22.60 21.21
N THR A 222 34.44 21.71 21.93
CA THR A 222 34.83 21.96 23.32
C THR A 222 35.93 23.03 23.31
N PRO A 223 35.78 24.18 23.98
CA PRO A 223 36.95 24.98 24.29
C PRO A 223 37.69 24.31 25.45
N CYS A 224 38.87 23.77 25.13
CA CYS A 224 39.89 23.46 26.13
C CYS A 224 40.30 24.77 26.83
N GLY A 225 40.44 24.72 28.15
CA GLY A 225 40.44 25.89 29.02
C GLY A 225 41.64 26.85 28.92
N ILE A 226 41.57 27.92 29.71
CA ILE A 226 42.72 28.73 30.11
C ILE A 226 42.59 29.05 31.61
N LYS A 227 43.65 28.64 32.33
CA LYS A 227 44.17 29.00 33.66
C LYS A 227 43.31 29.81 34.63
#